data_AF-D9PWK5-F1
#
_entry.id   AF-D9PWK5-F1
#
_cell.length_a   1.000
_cell.length_b   1.000
_cell.length_c   1.000
_cell.angle_alpha   90.00
_cell.angle_beta   90.00
_cell.angle_gamma   90.00
#
_symmetry.space_group_name_H-M   'P 1'
#
loop_
_entity.id
_entity.type
_entity.pdbx_description
1 polymer ?
#
loop_
_entity_poly.entity_id
_entity_poly.type
_entity_poly.pdbx_seq_one_letter_code
_entity_poly.pdbx_strand_id
1 'polypeptide(L)'
;MKIEEPIKTTVEELRSLLDVKNLVGEAIETEDKVLIPLMKMGVGFGVGMGEGTSSESEGGSGSGAGAAAGAEPVAVIVLLRGVKGPMV
;
A
#
# COMPACT_ATOMS: atom_id res chain seq x y z
N MET A 1 -17.55 9.76 17.96
CA MET A 1 -16.18 9.83 17.41
C MET A 1 -16.22 10.70 16.17
N LYS A 2 -15.33 11.67 16.04
CA LYS A 2 -15.29 12.55 14.87
C LYS A 2 -14.73 11.75 13.68
N ILE A 3 -15.49 11.67 12.58
CA ILE A 3 -15.13 10.94 11.35
C ILE A 3 -13.80 11.43 10.74
N GLU A 4 -13.35 12.61 11.12
CA GLU A 4 -12.10 13.21 10.66
C GLU A 4 -10.85 12.41 11.08
N GLU A 5 -10.86 11.74 12.24
CA GLU A 5 -9.70 10.96 12.72
C GLU A 5 -9.42 9.72 11.85
N PRO A 6 -10.40 8.82 11.62
CA PRO A 6 -10.19 7.64 10.79
C PRO A 6 -9.78 7.98 9.36
N ILE A 7 -10.41 9.00 8.75
CA ILE A 7 -10.08 9.44 7.38
C ILE A 7 -8.64 9.97 7.32
N LYS A 8 -8.23 10.77 8.30
CA LYS A 8 -6.87 11.31 8.35
C LYS A 8 -5.83 10.18 8.46
N THR A 9 -6.05 9.22 9.35
CA THR A 9 -5.18 8.05 9.50
C THR A 9 -5.08 7.25 8.20
N THR A 10 -6.21 6.99 7.53
CA THR A 10 -6.22 6.28 6.24
C THR A 10 -5.42 7.03 5.16
N VAL A 11 -5.53 8.36 5.08
CA VAL A 11 -4.78 9.15 4.09
C VAL A 11 -3.28 9.13 4.38
N GLU A 12 -2.89 9.20 5.66
CA GLU A 12 -1.48 9.12 6.07
C GLU A 12 -0.87 7.74 5.75
N GLU A 13 -1.59 6.66 6.02
CA GLU A 13 -1.17 5.30 5.65
C GLU A 13 -1.08 5.10 4.13
N LEU A 14 -2.05 5.60 3.36
CA LEU A 14 -2.01 5.56 1.90
C LEU A 14 -0.78 6.27 1.34
N ARG A 15 -0.43 7.46 1.88
CA ARG A 15 0.78 8.18 1.47
C ARG A 15 2.05 7.41 1.77
N SER A 16 2.11 6.76 2.94
CA SER A 16 3.26 5.93 3.32
C SER A 16 3.45 4.78 2.35
N LEU A 17 2.36 4.14 1.90
CA LEU A 17 2.40 2.99 1.01
C LEU A 17 2.73 3.34 -0.45
N LEU A 18 2.29 4.51 -0.92
CA LEU A 18 2.55 5.00 -2.27
C LEU A 18 3.98 5.57 -2.46
N ASP A 19 4.80 5.58 -1.41
CA ASP A 19 6.20 5.94 -1.51
C ASP A 19 6.93 4.98 -2.48
N VAL A 20 7.65 5.54 -3.46
CA VAL A 20 8.37 4.80 -4.50
C VAL A 20 9.33 3.78 -3.89
N LYS A 21 9.90 4.07 -2.71
CA LYS A 21 10.80 3.16 -2.01
C LYS A 21 10.16 1.81 -1.64
N ASN A 22 8.83 1.74 -1.58
CA ASN A 22 8.13 0.49 -1.30
C ASN A 22 7.88 -0.34 -2.58
N LEU A 23 7.94 0.30 -3.76
CA LEU A 23 7.72 -0.36 -5.04
C LEU A 23 9.02 -0.83 -5.70
N VAL A 24 10.14 -0.21 -5.33
CA VAL A 24 11.49 -0.60 -5.77
C VAL A 24 12.14 -1.40 -4.66
N GLY A 25 12.36 -2.69 -4.91
CA GLY A 25 13.05 -3.58 -3.97
C GLY A 25 14.52 -3.20 -3.81
N GLU A 26 15.12 -3.69 -2.73
CA GLU A 26 16.55 -3.49 -2.48
C GLU A 26 17.39 -4.00 -3.66
N ALA A 27 18.41 -3.22 -4.02
CA ALA A 27 19.33 -3.59 -5.09
C ALA A 27 20.17 -4.79 -4.65
N ILE A 28 20.16 -5.84 -5.46
CA ILE A 28 20.97 -7.03 -5.24
C ILE A 28 22.21 -6.90 -6.12
N GLU A 29 23.37 -6.70 -5.51
CA GLU A 29 24.65 -6.60 -6.23
C GLU A 29 25.29 -7.98 -6.46
N THR A 30 25.71 -8.22 -7.69
CA THR A 30 26.61 -9.33 -8.05
C THR A 30 27.88 -8.77 -8.68
N GLU A 31 28.90 -9.61 -8.89
CA GLU A 31 30.17 -9.17 -9.48
C GLU A 31 29.98 -8.51 -10.86
N ASP A 32 29.05 -9.03 -11.66
CA ASP A 32 28.83 -8.64 -13.04
C ASP A 32 27.58 -7.80 -13.25
N LYS A 33 26.67 -7.72 -12.26
CA LYS A 33 25.33 -7.13 -12.43
C LYS A 33 24.81 -6.46 -11.17
N VAL A 34 23.77 -5.65 -11.34
CA VAL A 34 22.89 -5.19 -10.26
C VAL A 34 21.46 -5.54 -10.65
N LEU A 35 20.74 -6.19 -9.75
CA LEU A 35 19.34 -6.54 -9.93
C LEU A 35 18.48 -5.60 -9.09
N ILE A 36 17.48 -4.98 -9.71
CA ILE A 36 16.53 -4.10 -9.02
C ILE A 36 15.15 -4.72 -9.18
N PRO A 37 14.61 -5.41 -8.15
CA PRO A 37 13.26 -5.94 -8.18
C PRO A 37 12.23 -4.81 -8.22
N LEU A 38 11.22 -4.95 -9.05
CA LEU A 38 10.08 -4.04 -9.11
C LEU A 38 8.82 -4.79 -8.67
N MET A 39 8.12 -4.20 -7.70
CA MET A 39 6.89 -4.75 -7.15
C MET A 39 5.72 -3.81 -7.39
N LYS A 40 4.54 -4.39 -7.62
CA LYS A 40 3.27 -3.71 -7.55
C LYS A 40 2.68 -3.97 -6.17
N MET A 41 2.28 -2.90 -5.49
CA MET A 41 1.58 -3.01 -4.23
C MET A 41 0.19 -2.38 -4.34
N GLY A 42 -0.74 -2.94 -3.60
CA GLY A 42 -2.10 -2.42 -3.50
C GLY A 42 -2.62 -2.61 -2.09
N VAL A 43 -3.43 -1.65 -1.65
CA VAL A 43 -4.12 -1.69 -0.36
C VAL A 43 -5.56 -1.27 -0.54
N GLY A 44 -6.45 -1.84 0.28
CA GLY A 44 -7.86 -1.51 0.32
C GLY A 44 -8.33 -1.48 1.76
N PHE A 45 -9.16 -0.49 2.09
CA PHE A 45 -9.71 -0.28 3.42
C PHE A 45 -11.20 0.00 3.30
N GLY A 46 -11.97 -0.43 4.28
CA GLY A 46 -13.41 -0.20 4.34
C GLY A 46 -13.86 -0.01 5.79
N VAL A 47 -14.78 0.92 5.98
CA VAL A 47 -15.45 1.16 7.27
C VAL A 47 -16.96 1.12 7.06
N GLY A 48 -17.68 0.63 8.05
CA GLY A 48 -19.13 0.57 8.06
C GLY A 48 -19.67 0.98 9.43
N MET A 49 -20.78 1.72 9.42
CA MET A 49 -21.51 2.09 10.62
C MET A 49 -23.00 1.89 10.37
N GLY A 50 -23.73 1.46 11.39
CA GLY A 50 -25.18 1.33 11.37
C GLY A 50 -25.77 1.75 12.71
N GLU A 51 -26.88 2.46 12.64
CA GLU A 51 -27.71 2.78 13.80
C GLU A 51 -29.10 2.20 13.57
N GLY A 52 -29.63 1.54 14.59
CA GLY A 52 -31.00 1.01 14.60
C GLY A 52 -31.80 1.76 15.65
N THR A 53 -32.87 2.43 15.22
CA THR A 53 -33.83 3.05 16.13
C THR A 53 -34.97 2.07 16.40
N SER A 54 -35.28 1.85 17.68
CA SER A 54 -36.46 1.11 18.13
C SER A 54 -37.36 2.03 18.95
N SER A 55 -38.67 1.93 18.74
CA SER A 55 -39.66 2.72 19.47
C SER A 55 -39.99 2.14 20.85
N GLU A 56 -39.60 0.89 21.13
CA GLU A 56 -39.92 0.16 22.37
C GLU A 56 -38.69 -0.32 23.17
N SER A 57 -37.46 -0.05 22.71
CA SER A 57 -36.21 -0.42 23.41
C SER A 57 -35.12 0.62 23.18
N GLU A 58 -34.01 0.56 23.94
CA GLU A 58 -32.83 1.37 23.61
C GLU A 58 -32.27 0.91 22.25
N GLY A 59 -32.26 1.82 21.27
CA GLY A 59 -31.72 1.57 19.94
C GLY A 59 -30.26 1.09 19.98
N GLY A 60 -29.85 0.36 18.95
CA GLY A 60 -28.50 -0.20 18.83
C GLY A 60 -27.62 0.61 17.90
N SER A 61 -26.32 0.69 18.20
CA SER A 61 -25.32 1.18 17.24
C SER A 61 -24.25 0.12 17.05
N GLY A 62 -23.70 0.04 15.84
CA GLY A 62 -22.62 -0.86 15.50
C GLY A 62 -21.70 -0.21 14.49
N SER A 63 -20.41 -0.51 14.60
CA SER A 63 -19.40 -0.12 13.63
C SER A 63 -18.40 -1.24 13.40
N GLY A 64 -17.77 -1.23 12.23
CA GLY A 64 -16.74 -2.18 11.84
C GLY A 64 -15.79 -1.58 10.83
N ALA A 65 -14.56 -2.08 10.81
CA ALA A 65 -13.53 -1.70 9.86
C ALA A 65 -12.76 -2.94 9.40
N GLY A 66 -12.20 -2.88 8.19
CA GLY A 66 -11.37 -3.92 7.62
C GLY A 66 -10.36 -3.36 6.63
N ALA A 67 -9.24 -4.06 6.49
CA ALA A 67 -8.15 -3.71 5.60
C ALA A 67 -7.63 -4.96 4.87
N ALA A 68 -7.17 -4.79 3.64
CA ALA A 68 -6.47 -5.80 2.86
C ALA A 68 -5.29 -5.16 2.12
N ALA A 69 -4.19 -5.91 2.02
CA ALA A 69 -3.00 -5.49 1.29
C ALA A 69 -2.49 -6.65 0.43
N GLY A 70 -1.86 -6.31 -0.69
CA GLY A 70 -1.24 -7.28 -1.59
C GLY A 70 0.00 -6.70 -2.25
N ALA A 71 0.96 -7.57 -2.54
CA ALA A 71 2.16 -7.26 -3.29
C ALA A 71 2.38 -8.33 -4.36
N GLU A 72 2.76 -7.91 -5.56
CA GLU A 72 2.98 -8.75 -6.72
C GLU A 72 4.31 -8.36 -7.38
N PRO A 73 5.24 -9.31 -7.63
CA PRO A 73 6.44 -9.03 -8.40
C PRO A 73 6.06 -8.74 -9.86
N VAL A 74 6.58 -7.65 -10.43
CA VAL A 74 6.26 -7.26 -11.81
C VAL A 74 7.45 -7.48 -12.74
N ALA A 75 8.64 -7.10 -12.29
CA ALA A 75 9.84 -7.18 -13.11
C ALA A 75 11.11 -7.17 -12.25
N VAL A 76 12.24 -7.45 -12.90
CA VAL A 76 13.57 -7.20 -12.36
C VAL A 76 14.35 -6.43 -13.41
N ILE A 77 14.85 -5.24 -13.05
CA ILE A 77 15.80 -4.51 -13.89
C ILE A 77 17.18 -5.14 -13.67
N VAL A 78 17.86 -5.48 -14.76
CA VAL A 78 19.21 -6.01 -14.72
C VAL A 78 20.17 -4.99 -15.32
N LEU A 79 21.06 -4.45 -14.49
CA LEU A 79 22.11 -3.54 -14.91
C LEU A 79 23.41 -4.35 -15.07
N LEU A 80 23.89 -4.51 -16.29
CA LEU A 80 25.14 -5.21 -16.58
C LEU A 80 26.33 -4.27 -16.34
N ARG A 81 27.29 -4.70 -15.52
CA ARG A 81 28.56 -3.99 -15.35
C ARG A 81 29.43 -4.23 -16.58
N GLY A 82 30.08 -3.19 -17.08
CA GLY A 82 30.99 -3.26 -18.23
C GLY A 82 30.33 -3.13 -19.61
N VAL A 83 29.00 -3.09 -19.70
CA VAL A 83 28.30 -2.73 -20.94
C VAL A 83 28.11 -1.21 -20.97
N LYS A 84 28.78 -0.52 -21.90
CA LYS A 84 28.56 0.92 -22.10
C LYS A 84 27.16 1.13 -22.66
N GLY A 85 26.42 2.06 -22.05
CA GLY A 85 25.15 2.53 -22.58
C GLY A 85 25.31 3.20 -23.95
N PRO A 86 24.20 3.39 -24.70
CA PRO A 86 24.25 4.11 -25.96
C PRO A 86 24.85 5.49 -25.74
N MET A 87 25.85 5.83 -26.55
CA MET A 87 26.42 7.18 -26.58
C MET A 87 25.41 8.07 -27.32
N VAL A 88 24.58 8.77 -26.56
CA VAL A 88 23.74 9.89 -27.02
C VAL A 88 24.49 11.20 -26.85
#